data_AF-A0A7C4YCQ6-F1
#
_entry.id   AF-A0A7C4YCQ6-F1
#
_cell.length_a   1.000
_cell.length_b   1.000
_cell.length_c   1.000
_cell.angle_alpha   90.00
_cell.angle_beta   90.00
_cell.angle_gamma   90.00
#
_symmetry.space_group_name_H-M   'P 1'
#
loop_
_entity.id
_entity.type
_entity.pdbx_description
1 polymer ?
#
loop_
_entity_poly.entity_id
_entity_poly.type
_entity_poly.pdbx_seq_one_letter_code
_entity_poly.pdbx_strand_id
1 'polypeptide(L)'
;MTLVELLTVEASFRITGRGVVVKPNFSVPNGWRNRTETIVVLNPNGGQYEASAQFNLEHFNIADPSVSIDQRWRVVVMLMDRTSERRSSRRQQDSGFAGRHQVVAR
;
A
#
# COMPACT_ATOMS: atom_id res chain seq x y z
N MET A 1 5.19 23.56 7.51
CA MET A 1 6.13 22.48 7.15
C MET A 1 5.30 21.23 6.91
N THR A 2 5.24 20.73 5.68
CA THR A 2 4.54 19.49 5.33
C THR A 2 5.45 18.30 5.66
N LEU A 3 5.05 17.48 6.63
CA LEU A 3 5.75 16.23 6.93
C LEU A 3 5.44 15.28 5.76
N VAL A 4 6.48 14.73 5.14
CA VAL A 4 6.34 13.80 4.03
C VAL A 4 6.95 12.49 4.49
N GLU A 5 6.12 11.51 4.85
CA GLU A 5 6.61 10.19 5.29
C GLU A 5 6.76 9.27 4.08
N LEU A 6 8.01 8.83 3.87
CA LEU A 6 8.34 7.83 2.85
C LEU A 6 8.10 6.43 3.44
N LEU A 7 6.99 5.82 3.04
CA LEU A 7 6.66 4.46 3.41
C LEU A 7 7.35 3.49 2.44
N THR A 8 8.27 2.68 2.98
CA THR A 8 8.86 1.57 2.23
C THR A 8 7.85 0.43 2.17
N VAL A 9 7.46 0.05 0.95
CA VAL A 9 6.55 -1.08 0.71
C VAL A 9 7.33 -2.38 0.75
N GLU A 10 7.01 -3.26 1.70
CA GLU A 10 7.62 -4.59 1.78
C GLU A 10 6.94 -5.59 0.83
N ALA A 11 5.63 -5.47 0.69
CA ALA A 11 4.83 -6.36 -0.13
C ALA A 11 3.66 -5.61 -0.76
N SER A 12 3.31 -6.00 -1.98
CA SER A 12 2.11 -5.57 -2.66
C SER A 12 1.30 -6.78 -3.11
N PHE A 13 -0.02 -6.71 -2.91
CA PHE A 13 -0.95 -7.77 -3.24
C PHE A 13 -2.06 -7.18 -4.10
N ARG A 14 -2.41 -7.86 -5.19
CA ARG A 14 -3.63 -7.51 -5.93
C ARG A 14 -4.76 -8.39 -5.45
N ILE A 15 -5.75 -7.78 -4.81
CA ILE A 15 -6.94 -8.48 -4.34
C ILE A 15 -8.08 -8.15 -5.28
N THR A 16 -8.62 -9.17 -5.95
CA THR A 16 -9.80 -9.03 -6.82
C THR A 16 -10.94 -8.39 -6.03
N GLY A 17 -11.51 -7.30 -6.57
CA GLY A 17 -12.58 -6.53 -5.91
C GLY A 17 -12.12 -5.52 -4.84
N ARG A 18 -10.85 -5.50 -4.44
CA ARG A 18 -10.30 -4.51 -3.46
C ARG A 18 -9.16 -3.65 -3.99
N GLY A 19 -8.51 -4.04 -5.09
CA GLY A 19 -7.46 -3.25 -5.73
C GLY A 19 -6.05 -3.67 -5.34
N VAL A 20 -5.11 -2.72 -5.34
CA VAL A 20 -3.71 -2.95 -4.94
C VAL A 20 -3.57 -2.62 -3.46
N VAL A 21 -3.14 -3.62 -2.70
CA VAL A 21 -2.94 -3.58 -1.26
C VAL A 21 -1.45 -3.55 -0.97
N VAL A 22 -1.02 -2.60 -0.17
CA VAL A 22 0.37 -2.31 0.15
C VAL A 22 0.58 -2.48 1.64
N LYS A 23 1.62 -3.23 2.03
CA LYS A 23 2.01 -3.43 3.44
C LYS A 23 3.28 -2.60 3.74
N PRO A 24 3.14 -1.43 4.38
CA PRO A 24 4.28 -0.66 4.86
C PRO A 24 4.91 -1.27 6.12
N ASN A 25 6.21 -1.03 6.34
CA ASN A 25 6.94 -1.52 7.52
C ASN A 25 7.10 -0.44 8.60
N PHE A 26 6.09 -0.33 9.46
CA PHE A 26 6.16 0.45 10.69
C PHE A 26 5.20 -0.13 11.74
N SER A 27 5.47 0.12 13.02
CA SER A 27 4.59 -0.25 14.13
C SER A 27 3.36 0.65 14.17
N VAL A 28 2.20 0.09 14.51
CA VAL A 28 0.94 0.85 14.47
C VAL A 28 0.95 1.94 15.56
N PRO A 29 0.78 3.22 15.21
CA PRO A 29 0.70 4.29 16.20
C PRO A 29 -0.51 4.12 17.12
N ASN A 30 -0.35 4.47 18.39
CA ASN A 30 -1.45 4.48 19.35
C ASN A 30 -2.57 5.42 18.88
N GLY A 31 -3.83 4.95 18.97
CA GLY A 31 -5.00 5.73 18.59
C GLY A 31 -5.23 5.85 17.08
N TRP A 32 -4.64 4.96 16.27
CA TRP A 32 -4.84 4.94 14.82
C TRP A 32 -6.33 4.95 14.43
N ARG A 33 -6.66 5.73 13.39
CA ARG A 33 -7.97 5.76 12.77
C ARG A 33 -7.84 5.55 11.27
N ASN A 34 -8.73 4.72 10.72
CA ASN A 34 -8.79 4.52 9.28
C ASN A 34 -9.10 5.86 8.61
N ARG A 35 -8.41 6.13 7.51
CA ARG A 35 -8.50 7.40 6.80
C ARG A 35 -8.21 7.23 5.32
N THR A 36 -8.71 8.18 4.54
CA THR A 36 -8.47 8.26 3.10
C THR A 36 -7.66 9.53 2.83
N GLU A 37 -6.56 9.39 2.10
CA GLU A 37 -5.67 10.50 1.78
C GLU A 37 -5.24 10.44 0.31
N THR A 38 -4.95 11.60 -0.27
CA THR A 38 -4.27 11.68 -1.56
C THR A 38 -2.78 11.58 -1.34
N ILE A 39 -2.16 10.57 -1.95
CA ILE A 39 -0.74 10.27 -1.82
C ILE A 39 -0.03 10.40 -3.16
N VAL A 40 1.30 10.52 -3.13
CA VAL A 40 2.14 10.40 -4.32
C VAL A 40 2.82 9.03 -4.31
N VAL A 41 2.68 8.29 -5.40
CA VAL A 41 3.34 7.00 -5.57
C VAL A 41 4.55 7.17 -6.48
N LEU A 42 5.72 6.75 -6.01
CA LEU A 42 6.95 6.70 -6.80
C LEU A 42 7.14 5.31 -7.40
N ASN A 43 7.22 5.25 -8.72
CA ASN A 43 7.47 4.02 -9.45
C ASN A 43 8.98 3.75 -9.54
N PRO A 44 9.39 2.47 -9.63
CA PRO A 44 10.81 2.11 -9.79
C PRO A 44 11.49 2.69 -11.03
N ASN A 45 10.73 3.08 -12.05
CA ASN A 45 11.24 3.72 -13.26
C ASN A 45 11.45 5.24 -13.13
N GLY A 46 11.31 5.80 -11.91
CA GLY A 46 11.43 7.23 -11.63
C GLY A 46 10.17 8.06 -11.93
N GLY A 47 9.10 7.45 -12.46
CA GLY A 47 7.83 8.13 -12.65
C GLY A 47 7.05 8.30 -11.35
N GLN A 48 6.23 9.34 -11.25
CA GLN A 48 5.36 9.58 -10.10
C GLN A 48 3.91 9.84 -10.52
N TYR A 49 2.96 9.51 -9.66
CA TYR A 49 1.55 9.85 -9.86
C TYR A 49 0.83 10.03 -8.52
N GLU A 50 -0.22 10.85 -8.52
CA GLU A 50 -1.12 11.00 -7.37
C GLU A 50 -2.18 9.90 -7.38
N ALA A 51 -2.54 9.40 -6.19
CA ALA A 51 -3.58 8.39 -6.01
C ALA A 51 -4.36 8.61 -4.72
N SER A 52 -5.64 8.25 -4.73
CA SER A 52 -6.45 8.09 -3.52
C SER A 52 -6.10 6.78 -2.83
N ALA A 53 -5.66 6.87 -1.57
CA ALA A 53 -5.27 5.74 -0.75
C ALA A 53 -6.15 5.65 0.49
N GLN A 54 -6.67 4.45 0.76
CA GLN A 54 -7.28 4.12 2.03
C GLN A 54 -6.25 3.46 2.94
N PHE A 55 -6.04 4.04 4.11
CA PHE A 55 -5.21 3.48 5.15
C PHE A 55 -6.09 2.81 6.20
N ASN A 56 -5.99 1.49 6.30
CA ASN A 56 -6.82 0.67 7.17
C ASN A 56 -5.97 -0.06 8.18
N LEU A 57 -6.39 -0.05 9.44
CA LEU A 57 -5.88 -0.98 10.43
C LEU A 57 -6.55 -2.34 10.23
N GLU A 58 -5.76 -3.33 9.86
CA GLU A 58 -6.23 -4.70 9.64
C GLU A 58 -5.54 -5.68 10.59
N HIS A 59 -6.28 -6.69 11.03
CA HIS A 59 -5.76 -7.81 11.80
C HIS A 59 -5.46 -8.99 10.89
N PHE A 60 -4.21 -9.42 10.87
CA PHE A 60 -3.73 -10.57 10.12
C PHE A 60 -3.91 -11.83 10.97
N ASN A 61 -4.59 -12.83 10.40
CA ASN A 61 -4.76 -14.12 11.04
C ASN A 61 -3.46 -14.94 10.93
N ILE A 62 -2.48 -14.66 11.80
CA ILE A 62 -1.20 -15.35 11.86
C ILE A 62 -1.28 -16.46 12.91
N ALA A 63 -1.19 -17.72 12.51
CA ALA A 63 -1.33 -18.85 13.43
C ALA A 63 -0.13 -19.04 14.37
N ASP A 64 1.07 -18.64 13.94
CA ASP A 64 2.29 -18.77 14.72
C ASP A 64 2.23 -17.92 16.01
N PRO A 65 2.29 -18.52 17.22
CA PRO A 65 2.19 -17.79 18.48
C PRO A 65 3.44 -16.94 18.80
N SER A 66 4.58 -17.18 18.16
CA SER A 66 5.82 -16.42 18.38
C SER A 66 5.77 -15.01 17.79
N VAL A 67 4.81 -14.74 16.90
CA VAL A 67 4.63 -13.45 16.26
C VAL A 67 3.98 -12.45 17.22
N SER A 68 4.66 -11.32 17.41
CA SER A 68 4.22 -10.25 18.31
C SER A 68 2.87 -9.64 17.89
N ILE A 69 2.16 -9.07 18.85
CA ILE A 69 0.85 -8.42 18.63
C ILE A 69 0.95 -7.29 17.58
N ASP A 70 2.04 -6.51 17.61
CA ASP A 70 2.31 -5.44 16.65
C ASP A 70 2.46 -5.95 15.20
N GLN A 71 2.92 -7.19 15.02
CA GLN A 71 3.00 -7.78 13.67
C GLN A 71 1.66 -8.32 13.17
N ARG A 72 0.70 -8.56 14.06
CA ARG A 72 -0.66 -9.03 13.73
C ARG A 72 -1.57 -7.87 13.35
N TRP A 73 -1.38 -6.70 13.94
CA TRP A 73 -2.10 -5.49 13.59
C TRP A 73 -1.25 -4.65 12.64
N ARG A 74 -1.72 -4.40 11.43
CA ARG A 74 -0.95 -3.62 10.45
C ARG A 74 -1.80 -2.55 9.82
N VAL A 75 -1.20 -1.39 9.60
CA VAL A 75 -1.74 -0.43 8.65
C VAL A 75 -1.49 -0.98 7.26
N VAL A 76 -2.57 -1.07 6.49
CA VAL A 76 -2.61 -1.54 5.12
C VAL A 76 -3.09 -0.39 4.24
N VAL A 77 -2.41 -0.17 3.11
CA VAL A 77 -2.75 0.92 2.19
C VAL A 77 -3.40 0.32 0.94
N MET A 78 -4.63 0.73 0.64
CA MET A 78 -5.34 0.31 -0.57
C MET A 78 -5.36 1.47 -1.57
N LEU A 79 -4.82 1.25 -2.76
CA LEU A 79 -4.84 2.21 -3.86
C LEU A 79 -6.14 2.05 -4.65
N MET A 80 -7.06 2.99 -4.47
CA MET A 80 -8.43 2.89 -5.00
C MET A 80 -8.49 3.17 -6.50
N ASP A 81 -7.56 3.96 -7.04
CA ASP A 81 -7.56 4.39 -8.44
C ASP A 81 -7.05 3.32 -9.42
N ARG A 82 -6.92 2.06 -8.96
CA ARG A 82 -6.55 0.91 -9.77
C ARG A 82 -7.74 -0.01 -10.10
N THR A 83 -8.97 0.46 -9.91
CA THR A 83 -10.17 -0.15 -10.50
C THR A 83 -10.23 0.20 -11.99
N SER A 84 -9.52 -0.60 -12.79
CA SER A 84 -9.88 -0.88 -14.19
C SER A 84 -10.28 0.28 -15.11
N GLU A 85 -9.56 1.41 -15.16
CA GLU A 85 -9.72 2.33 -16.31
C GLU A 85 -8.51 3.22 -16.57
N ARG A 86 -7.44 2.60 -17.11
CA ARG A 86 -6.52 3.30 -18.03
C ARG A 86 -5.62 2.29 -18.75
N ARG A 87 -6.19 1.59 -19.74
CA ARG A 87 -5.42 1.03 -20.87
C ARG A 87 -6.24 1.14 -22.15
N SER A 88 -6.21 2.34 -22.73
CA SER A 88 -5.84 2.41 -24.14
C SER A 88 -4.43 1.84 -24.27
N SER A 89 -4.29 0.79 -25.10
CA SER A 89 -3.08 0.41 -25.83
C SER A 89 -1.74 0.23 -25.06
N ARG A 90 -1.53 -0.95 -24.47
CA ARG A 90 -0.36 -1.82 -24.81
C ARG A 90 -0.41 -3.15 -24.06
N ARG A 91 -0.31 -4.24 -24.83
CA ARG A 91 0.02 -5.60 -24.39
C ARG A 91 1.38 -5.62 -23.68
N GLN A 92 1.41 -6.15 -22.46
CA GLN A 92 2.51 -6.91 -21.85
C GLN A 92 1.95 -7.41 -20.50
N GLN A 93 1.50 -8.67 -20.43
CA GLN A 93 2.23 -9.90 -20.10
C GLN A 93 2.68 -9.97 -18.64
N ASP A 94 2.26 -11.06 -18.00
CA ASP A 94 2.48 -11.46 -16.63
C ASP A 94 3.95 -11.47 -16.22
N SER A 95 4.20 -10.95 -15.03
CA SER A 95 5.22 -11.46 -14.11
C SER A 95 4.99 -10.75 -12.77
N GLY A 96 5.06 -11.49 -11.67
CA GLY A 96 4.92 -10.93 -10.32
C GLY A 96 5.90 -9.78 -10.13
N PHE A 97 5.37 -8.59 -9.87
CA PHE A 97 6.18 -7.39 -9.65
C PHE A 97 6.69 -7.37 -8.21
N ALA A 98 7.85 -8.00 -7.99
CA ALA A 98 8.71 -7.69 -6.87
C ALA A 98 9.47 -6.38 -7.16
N GLY A 99 8.76 -5.25 -7.12
CA GLY A 99 9.33 -3.91 -7.21
C GLY A 99 9.24 -3.21 -5.86
N ARG A 100 10.34 -2.62 -5.38
CA ARG A 100 10.31 -1.71 -4.22
C ARG A 100 9.47 -0.49 -4.59
N HIS A 101 8.21 -0.47 -4.17
CA HIS A 101 7.37 0.71 -4.29
C HIS A 101 7.64 1.62 -3.09
N GLN A 102 7.73 2.92 -3.35
CA GLN A 102 7.80 3.93 -2.31
C GLN A 102 6.50 4.71 -2.36
N VAL A 103 5.80 4.74 -1.22
CA VAL A 103 4.56 5.50 -1.06
C VAL A 103 4.90 6.74 -0.25
N VAL A 104 4.54 7.90 -0.77
CA VAL A 104 4.72 9.19 -0.13
C VAL A 104 3.36 9.68 0.33
N ALA A 105 3.10 9.65 1.63
CA ALA A 105 1.88 10.20 2.24
C ALA A 105 2.12 11.64 2.72
N ARG A 106 1.11 12.50 2.60
CA ARG A 106 1.12 13.92 2.98
C ARG A 106 0.23 14.18 4.18
#